data_AF-A0A2V6PXH5-F1
#
_entry.id   AF-A0A2V6PXH5-F1
#
_cell.length_a   1.000
_cell.length_b   1.000
_cell.length_c   1.000
_cell.angle_alpha   90.00
_cell.angle_beta   90.00
_cell.angle_gamma   90.00
#
_symmetry.space_group_name_H-M   'P 1'
#
loop_
_entity.id
_entity.type
_entity.pdbx_description
1 polymer ?
#
loop_
_entity_poly.entity_id
_entity_poly.type
_entity_poly.pdbx_seq_one_letter_code
_entity_poly.pdbx_strand_id
1 'polypeptide(L)'
;MNVLRSRLLHAVLILIIAYAIFTFAIRPPAPRSVLAIYMGVVILATFVYISSNSDSWRNFLRPLRDTLVQPERRLVRLAVVIAIPILLGYYAYTQAAAKAQAPPELRAVHPAPPASIQFRGKEITIQGFDNPLRKDQANLRKNIAAGGETYIRNCMYCHGDNLDGKGHFARGLNPPPANFQDPGTIAMLQEAFLFWRIAKGGPGLPKESTPWNSAMPAWEDRLTEEQIWQVIMYLYDATGQQPRRWEAS
;
A
#
# COMPACT_ATOMS: atom_id res chain seq x y z
N MET A 1 -37.94 -36.96 -21.04
CA MET A 1 -38.53 -35.62 -21.29
C MET A 1 -37.44 -34.73 -21.89
N ASN A 2 -37.60 -34.28 -23.14
CA ASN A 2 -36.57 -33.50 -23.85
C ASN A 2 -36.31 -32.15 -23.18
N VAL A 3 -35.26 -32.10 -22.36
CA VAL A 3 -34.75 -30.90 -21.66
C VAL A 3 -34.49 -29.75 -22.66
N LEU A 4 -34.12 -30.09 -23.89
CA LEU A 4 -33.93 -29.17 -25.03
C LEU A 4 -35.17 -28.41 -25.50
N ARG A 5 -36.40 -28.72 -25.03
CA ARG A 5 -37.63 -27.98 -25.42
C ARG A 5 -38.03 -26.87 -24.44
N SER A 6 -37.31 -26.70 -23.33
CA SER A 6 -37.65 -25.73 -22.30
C SER A 6 -37.28 -24.30 -22.73
N ARG A 7 -38.23 -23.37 -22.74
CA ARG A 7 -37.97 -21.95 -23.06
C ARG A 7 -37.03 -21.29 -22.04
N LEU A 8 -36.99 -21.81 -20.81
CA LEU A 8 -36.06 -21.39 -19.76
C LEU A 8 -34.60 -21.71 -20.11
N LEU A 9 -34.33 -22.88 -20.68
CA LEU A 9 -32.99 -23.24 -21.14
C LEU A 9 -32.53 -22.42 -22.33
N HIS A 10 -33.43 -22.11 -23.26
CA HIS A 10 -33.12 -21.20 -24.37
C HIS A 10 -32.76 -19.80 -23.86
N ALA A 11 -33.50 -19.28 -22.87
CA ALA A 11 -33.18 -18.00 -22.25
C ALA A 11 -31.79 -17.99 -21.61
N VAL A 12 -31.46 -19.03 -20.83
CA VAL A 12 -30.13 -19.18 -20.21
C VAL A 12 -29.03 -19.30 -21.25
N LEU A 13 -29.25 -20.06 -22.32
CA LEU A 13 -28.29 -20.20 -23.42
C LEU A 13 -28.03 -18.86 -24.13
N ILE A 14 -29.08 -18.08 -24.42
CA ILE A 14 -28.94 -16.74 -25.02
C ILE A 14 -28.04 -15.86 -24.15
N LEU A 15 -28.24 -15.87 -22.83
CA LEU A 15 -27.44 -15.07 -21.89
C LEU A 15 -25.98 -15.54 -21.81
N ILE A 16 -25.74 -16.86 -21.75
CA ILE A 16 -24.39 -17.41 -21.72
C ILE A 16 -23.63 -17.08 -23.01
N ILE A 17 -24.28 -17.26 -24.16
CA ILE A 17 -23.68 -16.97 -25.47
C ILE A 17 -23.39 -15.47 -25.60
N ALA A 18 -24.35 -14.61 -25.24
CA ALA A 18 -24.14 -13.15 -25.29
C ALA A 18 -22.98 -12.70 -24.38
N TYR A 19 -22.90 -13.25 -23.16
CA TYR A 19 -21.80 -12.97 -22.24
C TYR A 19 -20.44 -13.41 -22.83
N ALA A 20 -20.37 -14.61 -23.40
CA ALA A 20 -19.16 -15.11 -24.02
C ALA A 20 -18.73 -14.24 -25.21
N ILE A 21 -19.67 -13.83 -26.07
CA ILE A 21 -19.38 -12.92 -27.18
C ILE A 21 -18.83 -11.59 -26.68
N PHE A 22 -19.49 -10.93 -25.73
CA PHE A 22 -19.02 -9.63 -25.23
C PHE A 22 -17.69 -9.73 -24.48
N THR A 23 -17.40 -10.86 -23.85
CA THR A 23 -16.16 -11.05 -23.08
C THR A 23 -14.98 -11.42 -23.98
N PHE A 24 -15.18 -12.26 -24.99
CA PHE A 24 -14.08 -12.86 -25.76
C PHE A 24 -13.95 -12.36 -27.20
N ALA A 25 -15.02 -11.86 -27.82
CA ALA A 25 -14.99 -11.42 -29.21
C ALA A 25 -14.51 -9.97 -29.38
N ILE A 26 -14.66 -9.12 -28.36
CA ILE A 26 -14.27 -7.70 -28.41
C ILE A 26 -12.83 -7.53 -27.93
N ARG A 27 -11.98 -6.89 -28.76
CA ARG A 27 -10.60 -6.53 -28.40
C ARG A 27 -10.36 -5.02 -28.59
N PRO A 28 -9.78 -4.31 -27.61
CA PRO A 28 -9.40 -4.78 -26.26
C PRO A 28 -10.62 -5.18 -25.40
N PRO A 29 -10.43 -6.00 -24.35
CA PRO A 29 -11.54 -6.48 -23.52
C PRO A 29 -12.32 -5.31 -22.92
N ALA A 30 -13.64 -5.34 -23.09
CA ALA A 30 -14.50 -4.26 -22.65
C ALA A 30 -14.43 -4.06 -21.12
N PRO A 31 -14.49 -2.81 -20.63
CA PRO A 31 -14.61 -2.52 -19.20
C PRO A 31 -15.83 -3.21 -18.58
N ARG A 32 -15.72 -3.64 -17.32
CA ARG A 32 -16.80 -4.36 -16.61
C ARG A 32 -18.13 -3.57 -16.56
N SER A 33 -18.07 -2.25 -16.47
CA SER A 33 -19.25 -1.38 -16.48
C SER A 33 -20.02 -1.45 -17.81
N VAL A 34 -19.30 -1.44 -18.92
CA VAL A 34 -19.87 -1.53 -20.28
C VAL A 34 -20.50 -2.90 -20.49
N LEU A 35 -19.81 -3.97 -20.08
CA LEU A 35 -20.32 -5.33 -20.16
C LEU A 35 -21.60 -5.51 -19.32
N ALA A 36 -21.67 -4.90 -18.14
CA ALA A 36 -22.88 -4.93 -17.30
C ALA A 36 -24.09 -4.26 -17.98
N ILE A 37 -23.88 -3.11 -18.65
CA ILE A 37 -24.95 -2.41 -19.37
C ILE A 37 -25.47 -3.26 -20.52
N TYR A 38 -24.60 -3.81 -21.38
CA TYR A 38 -25.02 -4.64 -22.50
C TYR A 38 -25.72 -5.92 -22.05
N MET A 39 -25.21 -6.58 -21.01
CA MET A 39 -25.90 -7.74 -20.43
C MET A 39 -27.27 -7.37 -19.87
N GLY A 40 -27.42 -6.19 -19.25
CA GLY A 40 -28.72 -5.69 -18.81
C GLY A 40 -29.72 -5.52 -19.95
N VAL A 41 -29.29 -4.97 -21.09
CA VAL A 41 -30.13 -4.85 -22.30
C VAL A 41 -30.53 -6.22 -22.85
N VAL A 42 -29.60 -7.17 -22.94
CA VAL A 42 -29.90 -8.52 -23.42
C VAL A 42 -30.87 -9.25 -22.50
N ILE A 43 -30.73 -9.11 -21.17
CA ILE A 43 -31.67 -9.66 -20.20
C ILE A 43 -33.07 -9.07 -20.43
N LEU A 44 -33.18 -7.75 -20.55
CA LEU A 44 -34.46 -7.07 -20.79
C LEU A 44 -35.11 -7.54 -22.09
N ALA A 45 -34.34 -7.58 -23.19
CA ALA A 45 -34.82 -8.02 -24.50
C ALA A 45 -35.29 -9.48 -24.49
N THR A 46 -34.52 -10.35 -23.83
CA THR A 46 -34.88 -11.77 -23.65
C THR A 46 -36.17 -11.91 -22.85
N PHE A 47 -36.33 -11.11 -21.79
CA PHE A 47 -37.53 -11.14 -20.96
C PHE A 47 -38.77 -10.67 -21.73
N VAL A 48 -38.67 -9.56 -22.46
CA VAL A 48 -39.74 -9.05 -23.34
C VAL A 48 -40.12 -10.07 -24.39
N TYR A 49 -39.13 -10.72 -25.02
CA TYR A 49 -39.39 -11.76 -26.02
C TYR A 49 -40.18 -12.93 -25.42
N ILE A 50 -39.81 -13.41 -24.23
CA ILE A 50 -40.46 -14.54 -23.56
C ILE A 50 -41.85 -14.17 -23.04
N SER A 51 -42.03 -12.95 -22.53
CA SER A 51 -43.30 -12.46 -22.00
C SER A 51 -44.31 -12.08 -23.09
N SER A 52 -43.86 -11.86 -24.33
CA SER A 52 -44.72 -11.44 -25.44
C SER A 52 -45.80 -12.46 -25.83
N ASN A 53 -45.64 -13.74 -25.47
CA ASN A 53 -46.56 -14.81 -25.81
C ASN A 53 -46.93 -15.64 -24.58
N SER A 54 -48.23 -15.82 -24.32
CA SER A 54 -48.77 -16.56 -23.17
C SER A 54 -48.34 -18.03 -23.14
N ASP A 55 -48.13 -18.66 -24.30
CA ASP A 55 -47.60 -20.02 -24.39
C ASP A 55 -46.11 -20.07 -24.08
N SER A 56 -45.36 -19.04 -24.48
CA SER A 56 -43.93 -18.94 -24.18
C SER A 56 -43.70 -18.69 -22.69
N TRP A 57 -44.52 -17.83 -22.08
CA TRP A 57 -44.53 -17.58 -20.64
C TRP A 57 -44.84 -18.83 -19.82
N ARG A 58 -45.89 -19.58 -20.20
CA ARG A 58 -46.24 -20.84 -19.54
C ARG A 58 -45.12 -21.88 -19.65
N ASN A 59 -44.54 -22.04 -20.83
CA ASN A 59 -43.43 -22.97 -21.06
C ASN A 59 -42.13 -22.54 -20.37
N PHE A 60 -41.94 -21.24 -20.13
CA PHE A 60 -40.83 -20.69 -19.37
C PHE A 60 -40.95 -21.00 -17.88
N LEU A 61 -42.14 -20.82 -17.28
CA LEU A 61 -42.38 -21.08 -15.86
C LEU A 61 -42.57 -22.56 -15.52
N ARG A 62 -42.94 -23.39 -16.51
CA ARG A 62 -43.24 -24.82 -16.32
C ARG A 62 -42.15 -25.59 -15.54
N PRO A 63 -40.85 -25.48 -15.85
CA PRO A 63 -39.80 -26.17 -15.09
C PRO A 63 -39.71 -25.72 -13.62
N LEU A 64 -39.96 -24.44 -13.36
CA LEU A 64 -39.94 -23.86 -12.01
C LEU A 64 -41.12 -24.40 -11.19
N ARG A 65 -42.32 -24.37 -11.76
CA ARG A 65 -43.53 -24.91 -11.15
C ARG A 65 -43.43 -26.41 -10.93
N ASP A 66 -42.95 -27.15 -11.93
CA ASP A 66 -42.81 -28.60 -11.86
C ASP A 66 -41.83 -29.00 -10.74
N THR A 67 -40.73 -28.27 -10.58
CA THR A 67 -39.77 -28.50 -9.49
C THR A 67 -40.36 -28.21 -8.10
N LEU A 68 -41.24 -27.21 -7.99
CA LEU A 68 -41.85 -26.84 -6.71
C LEU A 68 -43.04 -27.74 -6.33
N VAL A 69 -43.83 -28.19 -7.31
CA VAL A 69 -45.12 -28.86 -7.09
C VAL A 69 -45.02 -30.38 -7.19
N GLN A 70 -44.23 -30.93 -8.12
CA GLN A 70 -44.27 -32.38 -8.40
C GLN A 70 -43.55 -33.19 -7.30
N PRO A 71 -44.17 -34.28 -6.77
CA PRO A 71 -43.57 -35.12 -5.73
C PRO A 71 -42.25 -35.78 -6.16
N GLU A 72 -42.16 -36.18 -7.43
CA GLU A 72 -40.99 -36.82 -8.04
C GLU A 72 -39.73 -35.93 -8.09
N ARG A 73 -39.89 -34.61 -7.94
CA ARG A 73 -38.78 -33.64 -7.94
C ARG A 73 -38.37 -33.19 -6.53
N ARG A 74 -38.83 -33.88 -5.47
CA ARG A 74 -38.60 -33.50 -4.07
C ARG A 74 -37.12 -33.27 -3.72
N LEU A 75 -36.20 -34.10 -4.24
CA LEU A 75 -34.76 -33.95 -4.01
C LEU A 75 -34.20 -32.66 -4.65
N VAL A 76 -34.60 -32.36 -5.88
CA VAL A 76 -34.20 -31.14 -6.59
C VAL A 76 -34.74 -29.92 -5.86
N ARG A 77 -36.00 -29.96 -5.40
CA ARG A 77 -36.61 -28.90 -4.59
C ARG A 77 -35.82 -28.65 -3.30
N LEU A 78 -35.46 -29.71 -2.57
CA LEU A 78 -34.69 -29.60 -1.32
C LEU A 78 -33.31 -28.98 -1.58
N ALA A 79 -32.63 -29.43 -2.64
CA ALA A 79 -31.34 -28.87 -3.04
C ALA A 79 -31.42 -27.37 -3.36
N VAL A 80 -32.45 -26.94 -4.10
CA VAL A 80 -32.66 -25.52 -4.44
C VAL A 80 -32.97 -24.68 -3.19
N VAL A 81 -33.85 -25.16 -2.32
CA VAL A 81 -34.24 -24.46 -1.07
C VAL A 81 -33.07 -24.32 -0.11
N ILE A 82 -32.10 -25.23 -0.12
CA ILE A 82 -30.89 -25.15 0.72
C ILE A 82 -29.80 -24.31 0.03
N ALA A 83 -29.58 -24.50 -1.27
CA ALA A 83 -28.52 -23.81 -2.00
C ALA A 83 -28.75 -22.30 -2.09
N ILE A 84 -29.99 -21.85 -2.28
CA ILE A 84 -30.29 -20.42 -2.41
C ILE A 84 -29.91 -19.63 -1.14
N PRO A 85 -30.35 -20.00 0.08
CA PRO A 85 -29.93 -19.34 1.31
C PRO A 85 -28.41 -19.40 1.55
N ILE A 86 -27.76 -20.52 1.24
CA ILE A 86 -26.30 -20.65 1.38
C ILE A 86 -25.58 -19.68 0.44
N LEU A 87 -25.99 -19.61 -0.83
CA LEU A 87 -25.39 -18.71 -1.81
C LEU A 87 -25.64 -17.24 -1.46
N LEU A 88 -26.86 -16.91 -1.03
CA LEU A 88 -27.19 -15.55 -0.58
C LEU A 88 -26.42 -15.18 0.68
N GLY A 89 -26.30 -16.10 1.65
CA GLY A 89 -25.52 -15.91 2.86
C GLY A 89 -24.02 -15.74 2.56
N TYR A 90 -23.47 -16.55 1.67
CA TYR A 90 -22.09 -16.41 1.20
C TYR A 90 -21.87 -15.06 0.48
N TYR A 91 -22.77 -14.67 -0.41
CA TYR A 91 -22.71 -13.38 -1.07
C TYR A 91 -22.76 -12.23 -0.07
N ALA A 92 -23.71 -12.25 0.87
CA ALA A 92 -23.81 -11.26 1.95
C ALA A 92 -22.53 -11.22 2.80
N TYR A 93 -21.97 -12.39 3.14
CA TYR A 93 -20.69 -12.48 3.83
C TYR A 93 -19.57 -11.84 3.01
N THR A 94 -19.46 -12.10 1.71
CA THR A 94 -18.40 -11.48 0.89
C THR A 94 -18.51 -9.97 0.76
N GLN A 95 -19.73 -9.42 0.90
CA GLN A 95 -19.97 -7.98 0.89
C GLN A 95 -19.76 -7.33 2.26
N ALA A 96 -20.13 -8.03 3.34
CA ALA A 96 -20.00 -7.55 4.72
C ALA A 96 -18.62 -7.83 5.33
N ALA A 97 -17.90 -8.83 4.82
CA ALA A 97 -16.55 -9.15 5.26
C ALA A 97 -15.66 -7.92 5.03
N ALA A 98 -15.19 -7.34 6.13
CA ALA A 98 -14.31 -6.19 6.10
C ALA A 98 -13.07 -6.52 5.26
N LYS A 99 -12.92 -5.86 4.12
CA LYS A 99 -11.63 -5.81 3.45
C LYS A 99 -10.77 -4.80 4.20
N ALA A 100 -9.62 -5.23 4.70
CA ALA A 100 -8.62 -4.33 5.28
C ALA A 100 -8.20 -3.30 4.23
N GLN A 101 -8.85 -2.14 4.25
CA GLN A 101 -8.45 -0.98 3.48
C GLN A 101 -7.50 -0.19 4.36
N ALA A 102 -6.26 -0.06 3.90
CA ALA A 102 -5.28 0.73 4.61
C ALA A 102 -5.73 2.21 4.64
N PRO A 103 -5.57 2.93 5.77
CA PRO A 103 -6.04 4.30 5.88
C PRO A 103 -5.50 5.18 4.74
N PRO A 104 -6.31 6.11 4.21
CA PRO A 104 -5.93 7.04 3.14
C PRO A 104 -5.02 8.19 3.62
N GLU A 105 -4.43 8.10 4.81
CA GLU A 105 -3.46 9.07 5.30
C GLU A 105 -2.28 9.18 4.32
N LEU A 106 -1.89 10.42 4.01
CA LEU A 106 -0.71 10.73 3.20
C LEU A 106 0.53 10.15 3.90
N ARG A 107 0.99 9.00 3.43
CA ARG A 107 2.21 8.36 3.92
C ARG A 107 3.40 9.13 3.42
N ALA A 108 4.03 9.90 4.30
CA ALA A 108 5.26 10.59 3.99
C ALA A 108 6.44 9.64 4.29
N VAL A 109 7.22 9.33 3.27
CA VAL A 109 8.49 8.57 3.42
C VAL A 109 9.50 9.39 4.24
N HIS A 110 9.36 10.71 4.24
CA HIS A 110 10.11 11.65 5.07
C HIS A 110 9.11 12.58 5.79
N PRO A 111 8.76 12.31 7.06
CA PRO A 111 7.93 13.23 7.83
C PRO A 111 8.65 14.57 7.99
N ALA A 112 7.91 15.68 7.98
CA ALA A 112 8.49 16.98 8.24
C ALA A 112 9.13 17.01 9.65
N PRO A 113 10.34 17.58 9.81
CA PRO A 113 10.92 17.73 11.13
C PRO A 113 10.07 18.68 11.98
N PRO A 114 9.97 18.45 13.31
CA PRO A 114 9.33 19.41 14.20
C PRO A 114 10.10 20.74 14.22
N ALA A 115 9.43 21.82 14.62
CA ALA A 115 10.06 23.15 14.71
C ALA A 115 11.24 23.17 15.70
N SER A 116 11.07 22.52 16.85
CA SER A 116 12.11 22.34 17.86
C SER A 116 12.11 20.92 18.43
N ILE A 117 13.23 20.54 19.04
CA ILE A 117 13.39 19.30 19.81
C ILE A 117 14.07 19.59 21.14
N GLN A 118 13.75 18.80 22.16
CA GLN A 118 14.52 18.75 23.38
C GLN A 118 15.72 17.82 23.20
N PHE A 119 16.94 18.31 23.36
CA PHE A 119 18.17 17.51 23.33
C PHE A 119 18.86 17.65 24.68
N ARG A 120 18.84 16.59 25.50
CA ARG A 120 19.47 16.56 26.83
C ARG A 120 19.08 17.76 27.73
N GLY A 121 17.82 18.16 27.70
CA GLY A 121 17.28 19.27 28.49
C GLY A 121 17.49 20.66 27.88
N LYS A 122 18.10 20.76 26.70
CA LYS A 122 18.21 21.99 25.91
C LYS A 122 17.25 21.95 24.74
N GLU A 123 16.47 23.01 24.57
CA GLU A 123 15.64 23.16 23.36
C GLU A 123 16.50 23.59 22.17
N ILE A 124 16.40 22.87 21.06
CA ILE A 124 17.07 23.16 19.80
C ILE A 124 16.00 23.38 18.73
N THR A 125 15.96 24.58 18.15
CA THR A 125 15.14 24.87 16.96
C THR A 125 15.78 24.20 15.76
N ILE A 126 15.08 23.27 15.10
CA ILE A 126 15.61 22.49 13.97
C ILE A 126 15.51 23.28 12.65
N GLN A 127 14.50 24.13 12.52
CA GLN A 127 14.37 25.01 11.36
C GLN A 127 15.52 26.03 11.37
N GLY A 128 16.37 26.00 10.35
CA GLY A 128 17.55 26.85 10.26
C GLY A 128 18.71 26.44 11.18
N PHE A 129 18.71 25.21 11.71
CA PHE A 129 19.81 24.72 12.53
C PHE A 129 21.03 24.36 11.68
N ASP A 130 21.98 25.28 11.61
CA ASP A 130 23.20 25.08 10.84
C ASP A 130 24.26 24.29 11.60
N ASN A 131 25.00 23.46 10.87
CA ASN A 131 26.13 22.72 11.40
C ASN A 131 27.30 23.68 11.74
N PRO A 132 27.64 23.89 13.03
CA PRO A 132 28.71 24.81 13.41
C PRO A 132 30.09 24.32 12.94
N LEU A 133 30.27 22.99 12.82
CA LEU A 133 31.54 22.39 12.45
C LEU A 133 31.92 22.63 10.98
N ARG A 134 30.97 23.01 10.12
CA ARG A 134 31.29 23.43 8.73
C ARG A 134 31.99 24.78 8.66
N LYS A 135 31.82 25.64 9.67
CA LYS A 135 32.49 26.95 9.72
C LYS A 135 33.94 26.82 10.19
N ASP A 136 34.26 25.76 10.93
CA ASP A 136 35.61 25.44 11.37
C ASP A 136 36.40 24.68 10.30
N GLN A 137 36.86 25.43 9.28
CA GLN A 137 37.66 24.88 8.19
C GLN A 137 39.02 24.33 8.66
N ALA A 138 39.57 24.86 9.75
CA ALA A 138 40.87 24.43 10.28
C ALA A 138 40.81 22.99 10.83
N ASN A 139 39.70 22.62 11.49
CA ASN A 139 39.51 21.27 12.05
C ASN A 139 38.61 20.37 11.19
N LEU A 140 38.24 20.79 9.98
CA LEU A 140 37.27 20.06 9.14
C LEU A 140 37.63 18.57 8.98
N ARG A 141 38.87 18.26 8.57
CA ARG A 141 39.33 16.87 8.39
C ARG A 141 39.32 16.07 9.69
N LYS A 142 39.67 16.71 10.80
CA LYS A 142 39.66 16.08 12.13
C LYS A 142 38.24 15.71 12.54
N ASN A 143 37.28 16.61 12.30
CA ASN A 143 35.86 16.39 12.58
C ASN A 143 35.26 15.29 11.70
N ILE A 144 35.62 15.24 10.41
CA ILE A 144 35.20 14.14 9.51
C ILE A 144 35.74 12.80 10.01
N ALA A 145 37.03 12.74 10.38
CA ALA A 145 37.64 11.51 10.89
C ALA A 145 36.99 11.02 12.19
N ALA A 146 36.71 11.93 13.13
CA ALA A 146 35.98 11.62 14.37
C ALA A 146 34.54 11.14 14.08
N GLY A 147 33.91 11.68 13.03
CA GLY A 147 32.62 11.24 12.53
C GLY A 147 32.64 9.81 12.02
N GLY A 148 33.67 9.46 11.27
CA GLY A 148 33.90 8.09 10.78
C GLY A 148 34.07 7.09 11.91
N GLU A 149 34.84 7.43 12.95
CA GLU A 149 34.98 6.60 14.15
C GLU A 149 33.62 6.38 14.83
N THR A 150 32.86 7.45 15.00
CA THR A 150 31.52 7.38 15.61
C THR A 150 30.57 6.54 14.77
N TYR A 151 30.61 6.67 13.44
CA TYR A 151 29.82 5.87 12.51
C TYR A 151 30.13 4.38 12.62
N ILE A 152 31.40 4.01 12.60
CA ILE A 152 31.85 2.60 12.66
C ILE A 152 31.43 1.97 14.00
N ARG A 153 31.57 2.70 15.11
CA ARG A 153 31.23 2.19 16.45
C ARG A 153 29.73 2.00 16.66
N ASN A 154 28.88 2.77 15.97
CA ASN A 154 27.47 2.91 16.34
C ASN A 154 26.49 2.60 15.19
N CYS A 155 26.77 3.09 13.98
CA CYS A 155 25.80 3.14 12.88
C CYS A 155 26.00 2.02 11.85
N MET A 156 27.26 1.61 11.63
CA MET A 156 27.66 0.64 10.60
C MET A 156 26.91 -0.70 10.70
N TYR A 157 26.58 -1.15 11.92
CA TYR A 157 25.89 -2.44 12.11
C TYR A 157 24.52 -2.52 11.43
N CYS A 158 23.85 -1.38 11.22
CA CYS A 158 22.59 -1.32 10.48
C CYS A 158 22.79 -0.72 9.08
N HIS A 159 23.61 0.32 8.96
CA HIS A 159 23.74 1.07 7.71
C HIS A 159 24.84 0.58 6.75
N GLY A 160 25.66 -0.40 7.17
CA GLY A 160 26.73 -0.99 6.36
C GLY A 160 28.04 -0.21 6.41
N ASP A 161 29.15 -0.88 6.17
CA ASP A 161 30.48 -0.26 6.00
C ASP A 161 30.57 0.55 4.70
N ASN A 162 29.89 0.09 3.65
CA ASN A 162 29.76 0.78 2.37
C ASN A 162 28.71 1.90 2.35
N LEU A 163 28.08 2.21 3.51
CA LEU A 163 27.00 3.19 3.64
C LEU A 163 25.75 2.85 2.79
N ASP A 164 25.57 1.58 2.42
CA ASP A 164 24.58 1.14 1.44
C ASP A 164 23.28 0.60 2.06
N GLY A 165 23.12 0.75 3.38
CA GLY A 165 21.96 0.26 4.13
C GLY A 165 21.97 -1.25 4.39
N LYS A 166 23.07 -1.96 4.07
CA LYS A 166 23.17 -3.43 4.20
C LYS A 166 24.05 -3.88 5.37
N GLY A 167 23.94 -3.19 6.50
CA GLY A 167 24.62 -3.61 7.73
C GLY A 167 24.16 -5.00 8.21
N HIS A 168 24.93 -5.59 9.12
CA HIS A 168 24.68 -6.92 9.67
C HIS A 168 23.23 -7.13 10.15
N PHE A 169 22.60 -6.10 10.74
CA PHE A 169 21.24 -6.17 11.26
C PHE A 169 20.16 -5.72 10.26
N ALA A 170 20.52 -5.21 9.07
CA ALA A 170 19.59 -4.60 8.14
C ALA A 170 18.43 -5.52 7.72
N ARG A 171 18.69 -6.82 7.55
CA ARG A 171 17.67 -7.80 7.10
C ARG A 171 16.55 -8.03 8.12
N GLY A 172 16.78 -7.71 9.39
CA GLY A 172 15.77 -7.85 10.45
C GLY A 172 14.87 -6.63 10.62
N LEU A 173 15.10 -5.55 9.87
CA LEU A 173 14.43 -4.26 10.05
C LEU A 173 13.47 -3.98 8.90
N ASN A 174 12.28 -3.48 9.23
CA ASN A 174 11.29 -3.01 8.26
C ASN A 174 10.74 -1.65 8.74
N PRO A 175 10.97 -0.54 8.01
CA PRO A 175 11.71 -0.43 6.76
C PRO A 175 13.20 -0.79 6.88
N PRO A 176 13.86 -1.17 5.77
CA PRO A 176 15.31 -1.33 5.75
C PRO A 176 16.01 0.00 6.06
N PRO A 177 17.23 -0.04 6.64
CA PRO A 177 18.05 1.16 6.83
C PRO A 177 18.30 1.91 5.51
N ALA A 178 18.40 3.22 5.59
CA ALA A 178 18.64 4.07 4.42
C ALA A 178 19.98 3.73 3.74
N ASN A 179 19.96 3.67 2.40
CA ASN A 179 21.13 3.59 1.55
C ASN A 179 21.66 5.00 1.27
N PHE A 180 22.72 5.41 1.96
CA PHE A 180 23.27 6.76 1.84
C PHE A 180 24.00 7.03 0.51
N GLN A 181 24.31 5.98 -0.25
CA GLN A 181 24.87 6.12 -1.61
C GLN A 181 23.82 6.57 -2.63
N ASP A 182 22.53 6.36 -2.34
CA ASP A 182 21.44 6.77 -3.22
C ASP A 182 21.23 8.30 -3.15
N PRO A 183 21.35 9.05 -4.27
CA PRO A 183 21.09 10.48 -4.31
C PRO A 183 19.68 10.88 -3.86
N GLY A 184 18.71 9.95 -3.89
CA GLY A 184 17.37 10.14 -3.37
C GLY A 184 17.27 10.18 -1.84
N THR A 185 18.38 10.00 -1.11
CA THR A 185 18.40 9.96 0.36
C THR A 185 18.94 11.25 0.99
N ILE A 186 20.17 11.25 1.48
CA ILE A 186 20.74 12.36 2.27
C ILE A 186 20.94 13.62 1.43
N ALA A 187 21.15 13.51 0.12
CA ALA A 187 21.31 14.68 -0.76
C ALA A 187 20.02 15.52 -0.88
N MET A 188 18.85 14.92 -0.65
CA MET A 188 17.56 15.60 -0.67
C MET A 188 17.22 16.31 0.65
N LEU A 189 18.06 16.12 1.67
CA LEU A 189 17.79 16.52 3.05
C LEU A 189 18.79 17.58 3.53
N GLN A 190 18.33 18.39 4.49
CA GLN A 190 19.18 19.36 5.18
C GLN A 190 19.95 18.68 6.31
N GLU A 191 21.12 19.19 6.68
CA GLU A 191 21.90 18.63 7.79
C GLU A 191 21.14 18.65 9.13
N ALA A 192 20.35 19.70 9.37
CA ALA A 192 19.45 19.80 10.52
C ALA A 192 18.45 18.62 10.61
N PHE A 193 17.96 18.16 9.47
CA PHE A 193 17.07 17.01 9.41
C PHE A 193 17.80 15.74 9.85
N LEU A 194 19.02 15.52 9.35
CA LEU A 194 19.84 14.37 9.76
C LEU A 194 20.16 14.44 11.26
N PHE A 195 20.44 15.63 11.79
CA PHE A 195 20.67 15.84 13.23
C PHE A 195 19.46 15.36 14.04
N TRP A 196 18.26 15.80 13.67
CA TRP A 196 17.03 15.35 14.29
C TRP A 196 16.84 13.83 14.19
N ARG A 197 17.04 13.25 13.00
CA ARG A 197 16.89 11.79 12.78
C ARG A 197 17.86 10.98 13.64
N ILE A 198 19.10 11.45 13.80
CA ILE A 198 20.09 10.78 14.65
C ILE A 198 19.76 10.95 16.13
N ALA A 199 19.46 12.18 16.57
CA ALA A 199 19.15 12.48 17.97
C ALA A 199 17.94 11.68 18.47
N LYS A 200 16.83 11.69 17.70
CA LYS A 200 15.54 11.13 18.13
C LYS A 200 15.27 9.71 17.64
N GLY A 201 15.89 9.28 16.54
CA GLY A 201 15.66 7.95 15.97
C GLY A 201 14.22 7.72 15.51
N GLY A 202 13.73 6.50 15.69
CA GLY A 202 12.36 6.07 15.41
C GLY A 202 11.29 6.45 16.45
N PRO A 203 11.57 6.39 17.77
CA PRO A 203 10.59 6.71 18.79
C PRO A 203 10.02 8.13 18.65
N GLY A 204 8.70 8.28 18.76
CA GLY A 204 8.04 9.59 18.70
C GLY A 204 7.91 10.20 17.30
N LEU A 205 8.15 9.41 16.24
CA LEU A 205 7.83 9.83 14.88
C LEU A 205 6.34 10.17 14.71
N PRO A 206 5.99 11.19 13.90
CA PRO A 206 4.60 11.55 13.63
C PRO A 206 3.80 10.39 13.05
N LYS A 207 2.49 10.33 13.29
CA LYS A 207 1.60 9.23 12.85
C LYS A 207 1.65 8.99 11.34
N GLU A 208 1.92 10.04 10.57
CA GLU A 208 2.08 10.05 9.12
C GLU A 208 3.25 9.17 8.63
N SER A 209 4.16 8.83 9.55
CA SER A 209 5.29 7.92 9.30
C SER A 209 4.88 6.45 9.33
N THR A 210 3.65 6.11 9.75
CA THR A 210 3.17 4.73 9.87
C THR A 210 2.79 4.19 8.47
N PRO A 211 3.21 2.97 8.07
CA PRO A 211 3.88 1.92 8.84
C PRO A 211 5.41 1.98 8.83
N TRP A 212 6.01 2.98 8.17
CA TRP A 212 7.46 3.16 8.02
C TRP A 212 8.15 3.74 9.27
N ASN A 213 7.76 3.25 10.45
CA ASN A 213 8.39 3.63 11.70
C ASN A 213 9.82 3.06 11.72
N SER A 214 10.81 3.95 11.70
CA SER A 214 12.21 3.56 11.73
C SER A 214 12.53 2.75 13.00
N ALA A 215 13.31 1.68 12.86
CA ALA A 215 13.86 0.95 14.01
C ALA A 215 15.16 1.58 14.56
N MET A 216 15.55 2.75 14.04
CA MET A 216 16.75 3.45 14.48
C MET A 216 16.60 3.88 15.95
N PRO A 217 17.56 3.56 16.83
CA PRO A 217 17.50 4.01 18.22
C PRO A 217 17.69 5.53 18.31
N ALA A 218 17.18 6.13 19.38
CA ALA A 218 17.51 7.50 19.73
C ALA A 218 18.96 7.57 20.24
N TRP A 219 19.78 8.44 19.65
CA TRP A 219 21.19 8.58 20.04
C TRP A 219 21.45 9.76 20.98
N GLU A 220 20.45 10.58 21.30
CA GLU A 220 20.61 11.75 22.16
C GLU A 220 21.14 11.46 23.58
N ASP A 221 20.90 10.26 24.10
CA ASP A 221 21.41 9.84 25.41
C ASP A 221 22.83 9.26 25.35
N ARG A 222 23.37 9.05 24.14
CA ARG A 222 24.65 8.35 23.92
C ARG A 222 25.68 9.18 23.17
N LEU A 223 25.24 10.10 22.30
CA LEU A 223 26.08 10.98 21.51
C LEU A 223 25.88 12.43 21.92
N THR A 224 26.96 13.20 21.87
CA THR A 224 26.93 14.66 22.01
C THR A 224 26.47 15.33 20.72
N GLU A 225 26.05 16.60 20.81
CA GLU A 225 25.70 17.43 19.64
C GLU A 225 26.86 17.44 18.61
N GLU A 226 28.09 17.60 19.09
CA GLU A 226 29.30 17.59 18.26
C GLU A 226 29.50 16.25 17.54
N GLN A 227 29.36 15.12 18.24
CA GLN A 227 29.51 13.78 17.63
C GLN A 227 28.45 13.51 16.56
N ILE A 228 27.21 13.97 16.77
CA ILE A 228 26.16 13.86 15.75
C ILE A 228 26.54 14.66 14.52
N TRP A 229 27.00 15.90 14.68
CA TRP A 229 27.47 16.73 13.57
C TRP A 229 28.67 16.13 12.84
N GLN A 230 29.61 15.55 13.56
CA GLN A 230 30.78 14.85 12.99
C GLN A 230 30.34 13.67 12.12
N VAL A 231 29.40 12.84 12.59
CA VAL A 231 28.85 11.72 11.79
C VAL A 231 28.18 12.24 10.52
N ILE A 232 27.40 13.31 10.61
CA ILE A 232 26.74 13.92 9.44
C ILE A 232 27.77 14.39 8.42
N MET A 233 28.85 15.06 8.87
CA MET A 233 29.94 15.47 7.99
C MET A 233 30.62 14.28 7.33
N TYR A 234 30.89 13.22 8.09
CA TYR A 234 31.46 11.98 7.56
C TYR A 234 30.57 11.35 6.49
N LEU A 235 29.25 11.29 6.69
CA LEU A 235 28.33 10.73 5.71
C LEU A 235 28.39 11.47 4.37
N TYR A 236 28.37 12.81 4.39
CA TYR A 236 28.46 13.60 3.15
C TYR A 236 29.85 13.49 2.50
N ASP A 237 30.93 13.49 3.28
CA ASP A 237 32.30 13.35 2.75
C ASP A 237 32.51 11.96 2.11
N ALA A 238 32.15 10.90 2.81
CA ALA A 238 32.37 9.52 2.37
C ALA A 238 31.47 9.08 1.21
N THR A 239 30.27 9.65 1.08
CA THR A 239 29.38 9.39 -0.08
C THR A 239 29.63 10.35 -1.25
N GLY A 240 30.37 11.44 -1.03
CA GLY A 240 30.51 12.53 -1.99
C GLY A 240 29.23 13.36 -2.21
N GLN A 241 28.14 13.07 -1.50
CA GLN A 241 26.88 13.79 -1.59
C GLN A 241 27.01 15.19 -0.97
N GLN A 242 26.13 16.11 -1.37
CA GLN A 242 26.03 17.43 -0.76
C GLN A 242 24.66 17.62 -0.10
N PRO A 243 24.58 18.27 1.07
CA PRO A 243 23.31 18.54 1.71
C PRO A 243 22.48 19.50 0.86
N ARG A 244 21.17 19.36 0.92
CA ARG A 244 20.25 20.33 0.33
C ARG A 244 20.46 21.68 1.02
N ARG A 245 20.83 22.70 0.24
CA ARG A 245 20.94 24.08 0.72
C ARG A 245 19.60 24.79 0.55
N TRP A 246 19.35 25.83 1.33
CA TRP A 246 18.26 26.76 1.03
C TRP A 246 18.55 27.40 -0.33
N GLU A 247 17.54 27.46 -1.21
CA GLU A 247 17.65 28.37 -2.35
C GLU A 247 17.75 29.77 -1.77
N ALA A 248 18.82 30.49 -2.12
CA ALA A 248 18.90 31.90 -1.80
C ALA A 248 17.76 32.57 -2.58
N SER A 249 16.69 32.90 -1.86
CA SER A 249 15.59 33.74 -2.35
C SER A 249 16.09 35.12 -2.72
#